data_AF-A0A3B9M1D8-F1
#
_entry.id   AF-A0A3B9M1D8-F1
#
_cell.length_a   1.000
_cell.length_b   1.000
_cell.length_c   1.000
_cell.angle_alpha   90.00
_cell.angle_beta   90.00
_cell.angle_gamma   90.00
#
_symmetry.space_group_name_H-M   'P 1'
#
loop_
_entity.id
_entity.type
_entity.pdbx_description
1 polymer ?
#
loop_
_entity_poly.entity_id
_entity_poly.type
_entity_poly.pdbx_seq_one_letter_code
_entity_poly.pdbx_strand_id
1 'polypeptide(L)'
;MSCCDDLKIICSNRKTILIGEIGALLLDIGKAHPSFINDLSVDGVKSGQPHYHAWGIDDILSSRLLEYLKNDRLKVKLGDEKSVYEFIRDHHSKDDKEIKSALLKYLISCDRKDSADDKGIVRRKQSIKNTVISSPFGSPKEVINLDSLQKRFDELDNQLGDMVERYINHGMDLIELRNAIRDFLKSAFSHALGETRIPANDVTLWDHSFSTASLFKSTLAGKVLGEEPKNRWRLFGIIWNGREFIKRGRKIADIQKRSEIIQEIKIGLIKKFEIAFPIGNALYEDINGIYFSFPGLELPKAKKLAEQCAQKALKVIYEKSDNELWPFFTLSKASSSLTIIAGELKFAAQKRKVPRMTPVLFVEGSEEHFFNNSQLEPSEAVSYTHL
;
A
#
# COMPACT_ATOMS: atom_id res chain seq x y z
N MET A 1 -25.08 -17.09 -17.77
CA MET A 1 -24.30 -17.27 -16.53
C MET A 1 -24.23 -15.92 -15.83
N SER A 2 -24.77 -15.80 -14.62
CA SER A 2 -24.65 -14.58 -13.80
C SER A 2 -23.17 -14.23 -13.65
N CYS A 3 -22.74 -13.15 -14.29
CA CYS A 3 -21.36 -12.69 -14.24
C CYS A 3 -21.06 -12.30 -12.78
N CYS A 4 -20.31 -13.13 -12.06
CA CYS A 4 -19.95 -12.85 -10.68
C CYS A 4 -19.21 -11.50 -10.62
N ASP A 5 -19.64 -10.60 -9.74
CA ASP A 5 -19.02 -9.31 -9.51
C ASP A 5 -17.76 -9.52 -8.67
N ASP A 6 -16.58 -9.41 -9.27
CA ASP A 6 -15.29 -9.73 -8.63
C ASP A 6 -15.05 -8.78 -7.44
N LEU A 7 -15.55 -7.54 -7.54
CA LEU A 7 -15.55 -6.60 -6.41
C LEU A 7 -16.39 -7.10 -5.22
N LYS A 8 -17.48 -7.82 -5.44
CA LYS A 8 -18.26 -8.42 -4.33
C LYS A 8 -17.46 -9.51 -3.62
N ILE A 9 -16.73 -10.35 -4.36
CA ILE A 9 -15.87 -11.38 -3.75
C ILE A 9 -14.78 -10.73 -2.89
N ILE A 10 -14.12 -9.68 -3.42
CA ILE A 10 -13.11 -8.92 -2.68
C ILE A 10 -13.72 -8.25 -1.44
N CYS A 11 -14.89 -7.63 -1.56
CA CYS A 11 -15.61 -7.01 -0.44
C CYS A 11 -15.95 -8.03 0.66
N SER A 12 -16.42 -9.22 0.30
CA SER A 12 -16.73 -10.29 1.26
C SER A 12 -15.48 -10.80 2.00
N ASN A 13 -14.30 -10.66 1.40
CA ASN A 13 -13.01 -11.03 2.01
C ASN A 13 -12.23 -9.83 2.57
N ARG A 14 -12.88 -8.66 2.70
CA ARG A 14 -12.23 -7.40 3.11
C ARG A 14 -11.45 -7.53 4.41
N LYS A 15 -12.03 -8.20 5.41
CA LYS A 15 -11.37 -8.40 6.73
C LYS A 15 -10.02 -9.07 6.58
N THR A 16 -9.96 -10.18 5.84
CA THR A 16 -8.74 -10.96 5.59
C THR A 16 -7.68 -10.11 4.89
N ILE A 17 -8.08 -9.34 3.87
CA ILE A 17 -7.16 -8.51 3.09
C ILE A 17 -6.60 -7.35 3.93
N LEU A 18 -7.44 -6.68 4.72
CA LEU A 18 -7.00 -5.55 5.57
C LEU A 18 -6.10 -5.99 6.73
N ILE A 19 -6.38 -7.15 7.36
CA ILE A 19 -5.46 -7.71 8.38
C ILE A 19 -4.13 -8.10 7.73
N GLY A 20 -4.16 -8.67 6.51
CA GLY A 20 -2.94 -8.97 5.77
C GLY A 20 -2.11 -7.72 5.45
N GLU A 21 -2.76 -6.62 5.08
CA GLU A 21 -2.07 -5.34 4.93
C GLU A 21 -1.42 -4.87 6.25
N ILE A 22 -2.14 -4.91 7.38
CA ILE A 22 -1.57 -4.55 8.70
C ILE A 22 -0.35 -5.42 8.99
N GLY A 23 -0.45 -6.72 8.73
CA GLY A 23 0.64 -7.68 8.91
C GLY A 23 1.87 -7.34 8.08
N ALA A 24 1.68 -7.00 6.81
CA ALA A 24 2.77 -6.61 5.92
C ALA A 24 3.36 -5.24 6.27
N LEU A 25 2.55 -4.28 6.75
CA LEU A 25 3.06 -3.00 7.24
C LEU A 25 3.98 -3.18 8.44
N LEU A 26 3.68 -4.16 9.30
CA LEU A 26 4.43 -4.40 10.53
C LEU A 26 5.57 -5.42 10.36
N LEU A 27 5.67 -6.13 9.23
CA LEU A 27 6.54 -7.31 9.08
C LEU A 27 7.99 -7.05 9.52
N ASP A 28 8.49 -5.85 9.25
CA ASP A 28 9.88 -5.44 9.47
C ASP A 28 10.02 -4.42 10.62
N ILE A 29 9.03 -4.37 11.52
CA ILE A 29 9.02 -3.46 12.68
C ILE A 29 10.32 -3.47 13.49
N GLY A 30 11.00 -4.62 13.61
CA GLY A 30 12.27 -4.70 14.34
C GLY A 30 13.41 -3.93 13.66
N LYS A 31 13.30 -3.52 12.40
CA LYS A 31 14.28 -2.62 11.75
C LYS A 31 14.26 -1.22 12.37
N ALA A 32 13.19 -0.84 13.06
CA ALA A 32 13.12 0.41 13.82
C ALA A 32 13.91 0.34 15.14
N HIS A 33 14.30 -0.85 15.61
CA HIS A 33 15.09 -0.99 16.83
C HIS A 33 16.59 -0.66 16.56
N PRO A 34 17.32 0.00 17.48
CA PRO A 34 18.73 0.35 17.30
C PRO A 34 19.66 -0.82 16.96
N SER A 35 19.32 -2.04 17.39
CA SER A 35 20.09 -3.24 17.05
C SER A 35 20.22 -3.44 15.54
N PHE A 36 19.24 -3.03 14.74
CA PHE A 36 19.29 -3.19 13.28
C PHE A 36 20.44 -2.38 12.66
N ILE A 37 20.60 -1.11 13.08
CA ILE A 37 21.71 -0.28 12.64
C ILE A 37 23.02 -0.82 13.18
N ASN A 38 23.05 -1.22 14.45
CA ASN A 38 24.24 -1.77 15.09
C ASN A 38 24.75 -3.02 14.35
N ASP A 39 23.88 -3.97 14.03
CA ASP A 39 24.24 -5.23 13.36
C ASP A 39 24.75 -5.04 11.93
N LEU A 40 24.23 -4.03 11.23
CA LEU A 40 24.54 -3.79 9.82
C LEU A 40 25.69 -2.80 9.59
N SER A 41 26.05 -1.99 10.60
CA SER A 41 27.13 -1.02 10.55
C SER A 41 28.52 -1.66 10.35
N VAL A 42 29.50 -0.86 9.92
CA VAL A 42 30.89 -1.30 9.75
C VAL A 42 31.57 -1.59 11.09
N ASP A 43 31.29 -0.76 12.09
CA ASP A 43 31.92 -0.73 13.41
C ASP A 43 30.96 -1.06 14.56
N GLY A 44 29.79 -1.64 14.24
CA GLY A 44 28.80 -2.07 15.23
C GLY A 44 29.07 -3.48 15.80
N VAL A 45 28.56 -3.72 17.00
CA VAL A 45 28.69 -5.00 17.70
C VAL A 45 27.47 -5.86 17.39
N LYS A 46 27.67 -6.99 16.71
CA LYS A 46 26.56 -7.85 16.28
C LYS A 46 25.82 -8.48 17.47
N SER A 47 24.50 -8.51 17.39
CA SER A 47 23.56 -9.22 18.27
C SER A 47 23.76 -10.74 18.33
N GLY A 48 24.62 -11.29 17.47
CA GLY A 48 24.96 -12.72 17.46
C GLY A 48 23.98 -13.62 16.72
N GLN A 49 22.88 -13.07 16.16
CA GLN A 49 21.95 -13.80 15.31
C GLN A 49 21.70 -13.07 13.99
N PRO A 50 21.63 -13.78 12.84
CA PRO A 50 21.23 -13.14 11.60
C PRO A 50 19.75 -12.79 11.65
N HIS A 51 19.36 -11.71 10.97
CA HIS A 51 17.97 -11.25 10.93
C HIS A 51 17.35 -11.02 12.32
N TYR A 52 18.13 -10.47 13.27
CA TYR A 52 17.66 -10.22 14.64
C TYR A 52 16.41 -9.34 14.69
N HIS A 53 16.22 -8.45 13.71
CA HIS A 53 15.01 -7.63 13.56
C HIS A 53 13.72 -8.45 13.39
N ALA A 54 13.81 -9.71 12.94
CA ALA A 54 12.69 -10.63 12.84
C ALA A 54 12.78 -11.74 13.89
N TRP A 55 13.96 -12.37 14.02
CA TRP A 55 14.12 -13.53 14.90
C TRP A 55 14.26 -13.19 16.38
N GLY A 56 14.74 -12.00 16.69
CA GLY A 56 14.81 -11.47 18.05
C GLY A 56 13.57 -10.69 18.44
N ILE A 57 12.47 -10.76 17.69
CA ILE A 57 11.30 -9.91 17.93
C ILE A 57 10.73 -10.07 19.36
N ASP A 58 10.79 -11.28 19.91
CA ASP A 58 10.36 -11.57 21.29
C ASP A 58 11.23 -10.89 22.36
N ASP A 59 12.49 -10.55 22.02
CA ASP A 59 13.42 -9.86 22.91
C ASP A 59 13.25 -8.33 22.85
N ILE A 60 12.74 -7.80 21.72
CA ILE A 60 12.66 -6.35 21.48
C ILE A 60 11.27 -5.76 21.70
N LEU A 61 10.18 -6.48 21.44
CA LEU A 61 8.82 -5.96 21.68
C LEU A 61 8.32 -6.32 23.09
N SER A 62 7.47 -5.46 23.67
CA SER A 62 6.81 -5.78 24.93
C SER A 62 5.96 -7.04 24.83
N SER A 63 5.92 -7.81 25.93
CA SER A 63 5.02 -8.99 26.03
C SER A 63 3.56 -8.62 25.77
N ARG A 64 3.15 -7.41 26.18
CA ARG A 64 1.81 -6.85 25.92
C ARG A 64 1.50 -6.80 24.42
N LEU A 65 2.37 -6.15 23.63
CA LEU A 65 2.15 -6.07 22.18
C LEU A 65 2.23 -7.46 21.53
N LEU A 66 3.19 -8.29 21.92
CA LEU A 66 3.34 -9.65 21.38
C LEU A 66 2.09 -10.51 21.58
N GLU A 67 1.45 -10.45 22.76
CA GLU A 67 0.20 -11.17 23.04
C GLU A 67 -0.93 -10.69 22.12
N TYR A 68 -1.05 -9.38 21.91
CA TYR A 68 -2.05 -8.83 21.01
C TYR A 68 -1.81 -9.18 19.54
N LEU A 69 -0.55 -9.17 19.07
CA LEU A 69 -0.21 -9.56 17.69
C LEU A 69 -0.45 -11.05 17.41
N LYS A 70 -0.47 -11.89 18.46
CA LYS A 70 -0.82 -13.33 18.39
C LYS A 70 -2.34 -13.58 18.40
N ASN A 71 -3.16 -12.56 18.70
CA ASN A 71 -4.60 -12.70 18.88
C ASN A 71 -5.32 -13.16 17.60
N ASP A 72 -6.35 -14.01 17.76
CA ASP A 72 -7.15 -14.55 16.65
C ASP A 72 -7.82 -13.47 15.77
N ARG A 73 -8.11 -12.29 16.32
CA ARG A 73 -8.69 -11.16 15.58
C ARG A 73 -7.71 -10.52 14.59
N LEU A 74 -6.43 -10.82 14.70
CA LEU A 74 -5.34 -10.39 13.82
C LEU A 74 -4.74 -11.57 13.03
N LYS A 75 -5.54 -12.59 12.75
CA LYS A 75 -5.16 -13.70 11.86
C LYS A 75 -5.74 -13.54 10.46
N VAL A 76 -4.89 -13.75 9.47
CA VAL A 76 -5.28 -13.90 8.07
C VAL A 76 -5.61 -15.36 7.82
N LYS A 77 -6.82 -15.62 7.32
CA LYS A 77 -7.31 -16.97 6.99
C LYS A 77 -7.58 -17.04 5.49
N LEU A 78 -6.71 -17.71 4.73
CA LEU A 78 -6.83 -17.86 3.29
C LEU A 78 -6.06 -19.10 2.79
N GLY A 79 -6.72 -20.26 2.81
CA GLY A 79 -6.08 -21.56 2.52
C GLY A 79 -5.32 -22.12 3.72
N ASP A 80 -4.44 -21.32 4.31
CA ASP A 80 -3.83 -21.51 5.62
C ASP A 80 -4.09 -20.31 6.54
N GLU A 81 -3.58 -20.34 7.77
CA GLU A 81 -3.81 -19.30 8.79
C GLU A 81 -2.49 -18.80 9.37
N LYS A 82 -2.34 -17.47 9.43
CA LYS A 82 -1.18 -16.79 10.03
C LYS A 82 -1.58 -15.52 10.77
N SER A 83 -1.05 -15.35 11.97
CA SER A 83 -1.15 -14.12 12.75
C SER A 83 -0.21 -13.03 12.24
N VAL A 84 -0.50 -11.78 12.59
CA VAL A 84 0.44 -10.67 12.37
C VAL A 84 1.78 -10.95 13.04
N TYR A 85 1.79 -11.51 14.24
CA TYR A 85 3.03 -11.93 14.92
C TYR A 85 3.86 -12.90 14.05
N GLU A 86 3.24 -13.93 13.46
CA GLU A 86 3.97 -14.89 12.61
C GLU A 86 4.48 -14.26 11.32
N PHE A 87 3.78 -13.27 10.76
CA PHE A 87 4.33 -12.50 9.63
C PHE A 87 5.60 -11.73 10.01
N ILE A 88 5.70 -11.25 11.24
CA ILE A 88 6.91 -10.57 11.74
C ILE A 88 8.00 -11.60 12.07
N ARG A 89 7.68 -12.65 12.82
CA ARG A 89 8.68 -13.60 13.34
C ARG A 89 9.27 -14.51 12.27
N ASP A 90 8.45 -14.93 11.31
CA ASP A 90 8.75 -16.07 10.43
C ASP A 90 9.05 -15.66 8.97
N HIS A 91 9.02 -14.37 8.61
CA HIS A 91 9.28 -13.93 7.22
C HIS A 91 10.74 -14.13 6.77
N HIS A 92 11.62 -14.54 7.68
CA HIS A 92 12.97 -14.99 7.35
C HIS A 92 13.13 -16.47 7.73
N SER A 93 13.53 -17.29 6.76
CA SER A 93 13.92 -18.68 6.97
C SER A 93 15.37 -18.91 6.52
N LYS A 94 16.05 -19.87 7.14
CA LYS A 94 17.36 -20.35 6.67
C LYS A 94 17.25 -21.13 5.37
N ASP A 95 16.12 -21.83 5.17
CA ASP A 95 15.77 -22.54 3.94
C ASP A 95 14.29 -22.28 3.58
N ASP A 96 14.06 -21.76 2.37
CA ASP A 96 12.71 -21.50 1.85
C ASP A 96 11.83 -22.75 1.78
N LYS A 97 12.44 -23.94 1.70
CA LYS A 97 11.72 -25.22 1.70
C LYS A 97 11.08 -25.53 3.05
N GLU A 98 11.59 -24.95 4.14
CA GLU A 98 11.03 -25.13 5.48
C GLU A 98 9.74 -24.32 5.69
N ILE A 99 9.54 -23.26 4.92
CA ILE A 99 8.30 -22.50 4.94
C ILE A 99 7.21 -23.33 4.28
N LYS A 100 6.31 -23.89 5.09
CA LYS A 100 5.16 -24.66 4.58
C LYS A 100 3.96 -23.78 4.26
N SER A 101 3.83 -22.65 4.96
CA SER A 101 2.72 -21.71 4.80
C SER A 101 2.72 -21.02 3.44
N ALA A 102 1.58 -21.03 2.76
CA ALA A 102 1.40 -20.36 1.48
C ALA A 102 1.30 -18.84 1.68
N LEU A 103 0.53 -18.39 2.68
CA LEU A 103 0.45 -16.99 3.06
C LEU A 103 1.81 -16.36 3.35
N LEU A 104 2.65 -17.05 4.12
CA LEU A 104 3.99 -16.56 4.44
C LEU A 104 4.88 -16.49 3.20
N LYS A 105 4.82 -17.49 2.30
CA LYS A 105 5.52 -17.44 1.00
C LYS A 105 5.12 -16.25 0.15
N TYR A 106 3.82 -15.94 0.11
CA TYR A 106 3.32 -14.79 -0.64
C TYR A 106 3.85 -13.48 -0.07
N LEU A 107 3.84 -13.32 1.26
CA LEU A 107 4.38 -12.14 1.93
C LEU A 107 5.88 -11.97 1.69
N ILE A 108 6.66 -13.04 1.92
CA ILE A 108 8.12 -13.06 1.70
C ILE A 108 8.45 -12.71 0.26
N SER A 109 7.64 -13.18 -0.69
CA SER A 109 7.90 -12.84 -2.07
C SER A 109 7.56 -11.39 -2.41
N CYS A 110 6.64 -10.74 -1.70
CA CYS A 110 6.40 -9.30 -1.82
C CYS A 110 7.59 -8.53 -1.24
N ASP A 111 8.01 -8.85 -0.01
CA ASP A 111 9.17 -8.26 0.67
C ASP A 111 10.44 -8.35 -0.19
N ARG A 112 10.77 -9.53 -0.70
CA ARG A 112 11.96 -9.73 -1.55
C ARG A 112 11.90 -8.94 -2.84
N LYS A 113 10.72 -8.79 -3.44
CA LYS A 113 10.56 -8.05 -4.70
C LYS A 113 10.74 -6.57 -4.47
N ASP A 114 10.09 -6.04 -3.45
CA ASP A 114 10.25 -4.66 -3.03
C ASP A 114 11.70 -4.34 -2.67
N SER A 115 12.31 -5.17 -1.82
CA SER A 115 13.70 -5.03 -1.41
C SER A 115 14.68 -5.06 -2.61
N ALA A 116 14.39 -5.84 -3.65
CA ALA A 116 15.21 -5.87 -4.86
C ALA A 116 15.07 -4.61 -5.71
N ASP A 117 13.84 -4.06 -5.83
CA ASP A 117 13.58 -2.81 -6.55
C ASP A 117 14.22 -1.62 -5.82
N ASP A 118 14.11 -1.56 -4.49
CA ASP A 118 14.61 -0.47 -3.64
C ASP A 118 16.14 -0.43 -3.54
N LYS A 119 16.79 -1.59 -3.41
CA LYS A 119 18.25 -1.64 -3.18
C LYS A 119 19.07 -1.14 -4.37
N GLY A 120 18.55 -1.27 -5.60
CA GLY A 120 19.26 -0.93 -6.82
C GLY A 120 20.73 -1.36 -6.77
N ILE A 121 21.65 -0.39 -6.76
CA ILE A 121 23.08 -0.62 -6.54
C ILE A 121 23.43 -0.21 -5.11
N VAL A 122 23.69 -1.19 -4.23
CA VAL A 122 24.28 -0.98 -2.90
C VAL A 122 25.81 -1.04 -2.96
N ARG A 123 26.51 -0.14 -2.25
CA ARG A 123 27.97 -0.03 -2.32
C ARG A 123 28.66 -0.10 -0.96
N ARG A 124 28.21 0.69 0.01
CA ARG A 124 28.96 0.92 1.25
C ARG A 124 28.07 0.88 2.47
N LYS A 125 28.48 0.10 3.48
CA LYS A 125 27.89 0.14 4.83
C LYS A 125 28.20 1.48 5.52
N GLN A 126 27.29 1.91 6.37
CA GLN A 126 27.48 3.10 7.19
C GLN A 126 28.20 2.76 8.51
N SER A 127 28.82 3.77 9.14
CA SER A 127 29.32 3.64 10.51
C SER A 127 28.18 3.90 11.48
N ILE A 128 28.18 3.19 12.61
CA ILE A 128 27.20 3.38 13.68
C ILE A 128 27.23 4.81 14.25
N LYS A 129 28.39 5.48 14.17
CA LYS A 129 28.61 6.83 14.67
C LYS A 129 28.08 7.92 13.74
N ASN A 130 27.79 7.59 12.48
CA ASN A 130 27.36 8.55 11.46
C ASN A 130 26.43 7.87 10.44
N THR A 131 25.38 7.21 10.94
CA THR A 131 24.34 6.64 10.09
C THR A 131 23.37 7.74 9.69
N VAL A 132 23.09 7.85 8.39
CA VAL A 132 22.20 8.87 7.84
C VAL A 132 21.13 8.24 6.94
N ILE A 133 19.97 8.89 6.90
CA ILE A 133 18.98 8.75 5.84
C ILE A 133 19.33 9.78 4.77
N SER A 134 19.52 9.35 3.54
CA SER A 134 19.80 10.23 2.40
C SER A 134 18.51 10.70 1.74
N SER A 135 18.59 11.74 0.90
CA SER A 135 17.60 11.98 -0.13
C SER A 135 17.89 11.09 -1.35
N PRO A 136 16.92 10.90 -2.26
CA PRO A 136 17.16 10.24 -3.55
C PRO A 136 18.24 10.91 -4.42
N PHE A 137 18.64 12.14 -4.08
CA PHE A 137 19.72 12.87 -4.76
C PHE A 137 21.06 12.80 -4.00
N GLY A 138 21.15 11.97 -2.95
CA GLY A 138 22.38 11.69 -2.20
C GLY A 138 22.76 12.72 -1.14
N SER A 139 21.91 13.73 -0.88
CA SER A 139 22.13 14.66 0.24
C SER A 139 21.67 14.06 1.57
N PRO A 140 22.36 14.29 2.70
CA PRO A 140 21.89 13.83 4.00
C PRO A 140 20.59 14.55 4.39
N LYS A 141 19.54 13.77 4.71
CA LYS A 141 18.24 14.27 5.15
C LYS A 141 18.10 14.23 6.67
N GLU A 142 18.55 13.14 7.28
CA GLU A 142 18.45 12.92 8.72
C GLU A 142 19.65 12.11 9.23
N VAL A 143 20.20 12.51 10.37
CA VAL A 143 21.23 11.74 11.08
C VAL A 143 20.54 10.90 12.14
N ILE A 144 20.80 9.60 12.15
CA ILE A 144 20.20 8.70 13.14
C ILE A 144 21.08 8.63 14.39
N ASN A 145 20.53 9.11 15.49
CA ASN A 145 21.06 8.89 16.83
C ASN A 145 20.37 7.69 17.47
N LEU A 146 21.14 6.72 17.97
CA LEU A 146 20.59 5.46 18.48
C LEU A 146 19.73 5.62 19.73
N ASP A 147 20.07 6.53 20.65
CA ASP A 147 19.25 6.78 21.85
C ASP A 147 17.89 7.39 21.48
N SER A 148 17.89 8.26 20.47
CA SER A 148 16.67 8.85 19.93
C SER A 148 15.83 7.81 19.19
N LEU A 149 16.49 6.91 18.44
CA LEU A 149 15.82 5.79 17.79
C LEU A 149 15.22 4.81 18.81
N GLN A 150 15.91 4.52 19.91
CA GLN A 150 15.38 3.71 21.00
C GLN A 150 14.10 4.32 21.57
N LYS A 151 14.11 5.61 21.92
CA LYS A 151 12.91 6.30 22.44
C LYS A 151 11.74 6.22 21.47
N ARG A 152 12.00 6.44 20.17
CA ARG A 152 10.97 6.30 19.13
C ARG A 152 10.43 4.87 19.04
N PHE A 153 11.29 3.88 19.21
CA PHE A 153 10.90 2.48 19.22
C PHE A 153 10.04 2.13 20.45
N ASP A 154 10.40 2.62 21.64
CA ASP A 154 9.63 2.43 22.86
C ASP A 154 8.23 3.10 22.76
N GLU A 155 8.18 4.31 22.18
CA GLU A 155 6.91 4.98 21.85
C GLU A 155 6.09 4.17 20.84
N LEU A 156 6.76 3.61 19.82
CA LEU A 156 6.12 2.78 18.80
C LEU A 156 5.50 1.52 19.39
N ASP A 157 6.23 0.78 20.21
CA ASP A 157 5.75 -0.43 20.89
C ASP A 157 4.53 -0.11 21.77
N ASN A 158 4.61 0.97 22.57
CA ASN A 158 3.50 1.39 23.43
C ASN A 158 2.26 1.82 22.65
N GLN A 159 2.41 2.68 21.64
CA GLN A 159 1.28 3.19 20.86
C GLN A 159 0.60 2.09 20.04
N LEU A 160 1.38 1.17 19.46
CA LEU A 160 0.81 -0.01 18.78
C LEU A 160 0.08 -0.91 19.76
N GLY A 161 0.64 -1.13 20.96
CA GLY A 161 -0.02 -1.85 22.05
C GLY A 161 -1.41 -1.26 22.35
N ASP A 162 -1.49 0.05 22.56
CA ASP A 162 -2.74 0.74 22.88
C ASP A 162 -3.75 0.69 21.72
N MET A 163 -3.31 0.87 20.48
CA MET A 163 -4.18 0.78 19.30
C MET A 163 -4.78 -0.63 19.13
N VAL A 164 -3.94 -1.66 19.24
CA VAL A 164 -4.39 -3.04 19.07
C VAL A 164 -5.25 -3.48 20.27
N GLU A 165 -4.92 -3.05 21.49
CA GLU A 165 -5.76 -3.25 22.67
C GLU A 165 -7.15 -2.65 22.47
N ARG A 166 -7.24 -1.41 21.98
CA ARG A 166 -8.54 -0.78 21.68
C ARG A 166 -9.35 -1.58 20.67
N TYR A 167 -8.71 -2.14 19.64
CA TYR A 167 -9.38 -3.02 18.68
C TYR A 167 -9.86 -4.31 19.35
N ILE A 168 -9.00 -5.00 20.10
CA ILE A 168 -9.30 -6.32 20.67
C ILE A 168 -10.32 -6.22 21.81
N ASN A 169 -10.17 -5.25 22.72
CA ASN A 169 -10.87 -5.19 24.00
C ASN A 169 -11.90 -4.07 24.11
N HIS A 170 -11.79 -3.00 23.32
CA HIS A 170 -12.60 -1.78 23.51
C HIS A 170 -13.47 -1.40 22.30
N GLY A 171 -13.69 -2.34 21.38
CA GLY A 171 -14.68 -2.20 20.31
C GLY A 171 -14.29 -1.26 19.16
N MET A 172 -13.02 -0.83 19.06
CA MET A 172 -12.52 -0.14 17.86
C MET A 172 -12.72 -1.03 16.62
N ASP A 173 -13.16 -0.42 15.51
CA ASP A 173 -13.39 -1.15 14.28
C ASP A 173 -12.09 -1.40 13.49
N LEU A 174 -12.08 -2.38 12.58
CA LEU A 174 -10.88 -2.76 11.83
C LEU A 174 -10.39 -1.64 10.89
N ILE A 175 -11.28 -0.83 10.33
CA ILE A 175 -10.93 0.27 9.44
C ILE A 175 -10.30 1.40 10.27
N GLU A 176 -10.84 1.71 11.45
CA GLU A 176 -10.22 2.62 12.41
C GLU A 176 -8.82 2.14 12.80
N LEU A 177 -8.67 0.87 13.21
CA LEU A 177 -7.36 0.29 13.53
C LEU A 177 -6.37 0.42 12.36
N ARG A 178 -6.79 0.00 11.17
CA ARG A 178 -5.95 -0.01 9.98
C ARG A 178 -5.47 1.40 9.61
N ASN A 179 -6.35 2.41 9.70
CA ASN A 179 -5.98 3.79 9.44
C ASN A 179 -5.05 4.33 10.53
N ALA A 180 -5.35 4.07 11.81
CA ALA A 180 -4.50 4.48 12.94
C ALA A 180 -3.07 3.91 12.83
N ILE A 181 -2.94 2.61 12.58
CA ILE A 181 -1.65 1.94 12.39
C ILE A 181 -0.93 2.54 11.17
N ARG A 182 -1.58 2.63 10.01
CA ARG A 182 -0.94 3.14 8.80
C ARG A 182 -0.42 4.57 8.99
N ASP A 183 -1.24 5.46 9.54
CA ASP A 183 -0.89 6.87 9.68
C ASP A 183 0.20 7.07 10.75
N PHE A 184 0.16 6.29 11.85
CA PHE A 184 1.20 6.27 12.86
C PHE A 184 2.54 5.74 12.32
N LEU A 185 2.51 4.59 11.64
CA LEU A 185 3.72 3.99 11.05
C LEU A 185 4.32 4.89 9.98
N LYS A 186 3.51 5.59 9.17
CA LYS A 186 4.02 6.59 8.23
C LYS A 186 4.88 7.63 8.92
N SER A 187 4.47 8.11 10.08
CA SER A 187 5.28 9.05 10.86
C SER A 187 6.50 8.37 11.47
N ALA A 188 6.33 7.24 12.15
CA ALA A 188 7.41 6.62 12.91
C ALA A 188 8.49 6.00 12.01
N PHE A 189 8.09 5.22 11.00
CA PHE A 189 9.01 4.51 10.11
C PHE A 189 9.72 5.43 9.11
N SER A 190 9.24 6.66 8.89
CA SER A 190 9.96 7.67 8.08
C SER A 190 11.29 8.10 8.70
N HIS A 191 11.51 7.80 9.99
CA HIS A 191 12.72 8.11 10.74
C HIS A 191 13.61 6.87 10.99
N ALA A 192 13.29 5.74 10.36
CA ALA A 192 14.06 4.50 10.42
C ALA A 192 14.50 4.08 9.01
N LEU A 193 15.59 3.32 8.89
CA LEU A 193 16.13 2.86 7.61
C LEU A 193 15.50 1.52 7.20
N GLY A 194 15.06 1.41 5.94
CA GLY A 194 14.73 0.13 5.32
C GLY A 194 15.98 -0.55 4.76
N GLU A 195 16.91 0.24 4.22
CA GLU A 195 18.23 -0.18 3.74
C GLU A 195 19.32 0.72 4.34
N THR A 196 20.32 0.13 4.98
CA THR A 196 21.35 0.88 5.71
C THR A 196 22.57 1.26 4.86
N ARG A 197 22.69 0.74 3.63
CA ARG A 197 23.86 0.96 2.77
C ARG A 197 23.65 2.08 1.77
N ILE A 198 24.71 2.85 1.57
CA ILE A 198 24.79 3.89 0.52
C ILE A 198 25.01 3.22 -0.84
N PRO A 199 24.41 3.72 -1.94
CA PRO A 199 23.51 4.88 -2.03
C PRO A 199 22.01 4.62 -1.75
N ALA A 200 21.59 3.40 -1.42
CA ALA A 200 20.18 3.04 -1.22
C ALA A 200 19.63 3.40 0.18
N ASN A 201 20.36 4.19 0.96
CA ASN A 201 19.95 4.63 2.29
C ASN A 201 19.01 5.85 2.26
N ASP A 202 18.47 6.17 1.08
CA ASP A 202 17.31 7.04 0.89
C ASP A 202 15.98 6.31 1.11
N VAL A 203 16.00 4.98 1.11
CA VAL A 203 14.83 4.13 1.38
C VAL A 203 14.61 4.03 2.90
N THR A 204 13.54 4.65 3.37
CA THR A 204 13.11 4.54 4.77
C THR A 204 12.39 3.22 5.03
N LEU A 205 12.21 2.88 6.31
CA LEU A 205 11.41 1.72 6.68
C LEU A 205 9.96 1.89 6.22
N TRP A 206 9.44 3.12 6.19
CA TRP A 206 8.09 3.38 5.70
C TRP A 206 7.95 3.03 4.22
N ASP A 207 8.90 3.45 3.39
CA ASP A 207 8.86 3.23 1.95
C ASP A 207 8.79 1.72 1.64
N HIS A 208 9.69 0.96 2.28
CA HIS A 208 9.77 -0.49 2.18
C HIS A 208 8.51 -1.21 2.69
N SER A 209 8.08 -0.90 3.93
CA SER A 209 6.92 -1.56 4.54
C SER A 209 5.62 -1.22 3.81
N PHE A 210 5.44 0.03 3.36
CA PHE A 210 4.25 0.44 2.62
C PHE A 210 4.19 -0.20 1.24
N SER A 211 5.30 -0.25 0.52
CA SER A 211 5.36 -0.90 -0.79
C SER A 211 5.10 -2.41 -0.68
N THR A 212 5.76 -3.10 0.27
CA THR A 212 5.50 -4.51 0.55
C THR A 212 4.05 -4.78 0.92
N ALA A 213 3.43 -3.96 1.78
CA ALA A 213 2.02 -4.08 2.13
C ALA A 213 1.08 -3.85 0.94
N SER A 214 1.44 -2.93 0.04
CA SER A 214 0.67 -2.63 -1.17
C SER A 214 0.68 -3.79 -2.16
N LEU A 215 1.84 -4.44 -2.33
CA LEU A 215 1.99 -5.66 -3.12
C LEU A 215 1.23 -6.82 -2.49
N PHE A 216 1.38 -7.03 -1.17
CA PHE A 216 0.73 -8.13 -0.47
C PHE A 216 -0.80 -7.98 -0.45
N LYS A 217 -1.34 -6.77 -0.25
CA LYS A 217 -2.77 -6.48 -0.40
C LYS A 217 -3.29 -6.92 -1.76
N SER A 218 -2.64 -6.50 -2.84
CA SER A 218 -3.03 -6.89 -4.20
C SER A 218 -2.86 -8.39 -4.47
N THR A 219 -1.87 -9.02 -3.86
CA THR A 219 -1.68 -10.48 -3.90
C THR A 219 -2.85 -11.20 -3.24
N LEU A 220 -3.27 -10.79 -2.04
CA LEU A 220 -4.43 -11.35 -1.34
C LEU A 220 -5.72 -11.12 -2.12
N ALA A 221 -5.91 -9.92 -2.69
CA ALA A 221 -7.05 -9.62 -3.56
C ALA A 221 -7.09 -10.52 -4.81
N GLY A 222 -5.94 -10.83 -5.43
CA GLY A 222 -5.86 -11.83 -6.50
C GLY A 222 -6.20 -13.25 -6.01
N LYS A 223 -5.67 -13.63 -4.84
CA LYS A 223 -5.88 -14.96 -4.24
C LYS A 223 -7.33 -15.23 -3.88
N VAL A 224 -8.07 -14.26 -3.33
CA VAL A 224 -9.50 -14.43 -3.03
C VAL A 224 -10.36 -14.57 -4.29
N LEU A 225 -9.86 -14.09 -5.44
CA LEU A 225 -10.47 -14.34 -6.74
C LEU A 225 -10.10 -15.71 -7.32
N GLY A 226 -9.23 -16.48 -6.66
CA GLY A 226 -8.77 -17.79 -7.12
C GLY A 226 -7.56 -17.74 -8.05
N GLU A 227 -6.80 -16.64 -8.07
CA GLU A 227 -5.50 -16.59 -8.76
C GLU A 227 -4.38 -17.03 -7.81
N GLU A 228 -3.49 -17.92 -8.27
CA GLU A 228 -2.26 -18.20 -7.53
C GLU A 228 -1.25 -17.06 -7.71
N PRO A 229 -0.67 -16.51 -6.63
CA PRO A 229 0.33 -15.46 -6.71
C PRO A 229 1.55 -15.85 -7.55
N LYS A 230 1.84 -15.05 -8.59
CA LYS A 230 2.97 -15.25 -9.53
C LYS A 230 4.05 -14.17 -9.43
N ASN A 231 4.11 -13.41 -8.33
CA ASN A 231 5.06 -12.30 -8.12
C ASN A 231 5.04 -11.27 -9.25
N ARG A 232 3.84 -11.01 -9.76
CA ARG A 232 3.54 -9.96 -10.72
C ARG A 232 2.32 -9.23 -10.22
N TRP A 233 2.28 -7.94 -10.48
CA TRP A 233 1.23 -7.02 -10.14
C TRP A 233 0.93 -6.15 -11.35
N ARG A 234 -0.20 -5.44 -11.30
CA ARG A 234 -0.56 -4.42 -12.27
C ARG A 234 -0.71 -3.09 -11.54
N LEU A 235 -0.81 -2.01 -12.31
CA LEU A 235 -1.22 -0.70 -11.85
C LEU A 235 -2.58 -0.38 -12.43
N PHE A 236 -3.47 0.12 -11.59
CA PHE A 236 -4.74 0.69 -12.02
C PHE A 236 -4.67 2.21 -11.87
N GLY A 237 -4.60 2.90 -13.00
CA GLY A 237 -4.55 4.36 -13.06
C GLY A 237 -5.95 4.95 -13.24
N ILE A 238 -6.24 6.01 -12.49
CA ILE A 238 -7.43 6.83 -12.64
C ILE A 238 -6.96 8.25 -12.92
N ILE A 239 -7.18 8.73 -14.14
CA ILE A 239 -6.53 9.92 -14.67
C ILE A 239 -7.57 10.92 -15.17
N TRP A 240 -7.32 12.20 -14.99
CA TRP A 240 -8.09 13.33 -15.48
C TRP A 240 -7.15 14.51 -15.79
N ASN A 241 -7.68 15.62 -16.31
CA ASN A 241 -6.90 16.84 -16.50
C ASN A 241 -7.17 17.85 -15.38
N GLY A 242 -6.59 17.61 -14.21
CA GLY A 242 -6.88 18.41 -13.02
C GLY A 242 -6.28 19.81 -13.09
N ARG A 243 -5.12 19.96 -13.75
CA ARG A 243 -4.55 21.29 -14.02
C ARG A 243 -5.51 22.17 -14.83
N GLU A 244 -6.10 21.62 -15.89
CA GLU A 244 -7.08 22.36 -16.70
C GLU A 244 -8.38 22.61 -15.93
N PHE A 245 -8.85 21.62 -15.18
CA PHE A 245 -10.03 21.77 -14.33
C PHE A 245 -9.89 22.92 -13.34
N ILE A 246 -8.76 23.02 -12.64
CA ILE A 246 -8.48 24.09 -11.67
C ILE A 246 -8.34 25.45 -12.37
N LYS A 247 -7.68 25.51 -13.52
CA LYS A 247 -7.47 26.74 -14.30
C LYS A 247 -8.76 27.40 -14.79
N ARG A 248 -9.85 26.66 -14.91
CA ARG A 248 -11.17 27.22 -15.26
C ARG A 248 -11.72 28.16 -14.19
N GLY A 249 -11.17 28.11 -12.97
CA GLY A 249 -11.56 28.99 -11.89
C GLY A 249 -11.23 30.45 -12.20
N ARG A 250 -12.23 31.34 -12.12
CA ARG A 250 -12.05 32.78 -12.46
C ARG A 250 -11.57 33.64 -11.29
N LYS A 251 -11.83 33.18 -10.06
CA LYS A 251 -11.49 33.86 -8.80
C LYS A 251 -10.63 32.94 -7.95
N ILE A 252 -9.84 33.51 -7.02
CA ILE A 252 -8.99 32.72 -6.10
C ILE A 252 -9.81 31.68 -5.34
N ALA A 253 -11.00 32.04 -4.84
CA ALA A 253 -11.89 31.12 -4.14
C ALA A 253 -12.38 29.96 -5.03
N ASP A 254 -12.59 30.19 -6.33
CA ASP A 254 -13.02 29.17 -7.30
C ASP A 254 -11.87 28.20 -7.62
N ILE A 255 -10.66 28.74 -7.81
CA ILE A 255 -9.42 27.94 -7.96
C ILE A 255 -9.21 27.05 -6.73
N GLN A 256 -9.38 27.61 -5.53
CA GLN A 256 -9.27 26.87 -4.28
C GLN A 256 -10.32 25.76 -4.20
N LYS A 257 -11.60 26.06 -4.46
CA LYS A 257 -12.68 25.07 -4.38
C LYS A 257 -12.49 23.93 -5.39
N ARG A 258 -12.01 24.24 -6.60
CA ARG A 258 -11.66 23.21 -7.60
C ARG A 258 -10.49 22.34 -7.15
N SER A 259 -9.50 22.91 -6.46
CA SER A 259 -8.42 22.12 -5.85
C SER A 259 -8.95 21.19 -4.75
N GLU A 260 -9.85 21.68 -3.89
CA GLU A 260 -10.53 20.88 -2.86
C GLU A 260 -11.33 19.72 -3.46
N ILE A 261 -12.07 19.95 -4.55
CA ILE A 261 -12.80 18.89 -5.29
C ILE A 261 -11.86 17.76 -5.73
N ILE A 262 -10.66 18.09 -6.23
CA ILE A 262 -9.65 17.06 -6.59
C ILE A 262 -9.22 16.26 -5.36
N GLN A 263 -9.01 16.90 -4.21
CA GLN A 263 -8.67 16.18 -2.98
C GLN A 263 -9.81 15.28 -2.49
N GLU A 264 -11.04 15.79 -2.51
CA GLU A 264 -12.24 15.03 -2.14
C GLU A 264 -12.42 13.79 -3.03
N ILE A 265 -12.18 13.92 -4.34
CA ILE A 265 -12.17 12.80 -5.28
C ILE A 265 -11.12 11.77 -4.89
N LYS A 266 -9.86 12.16 -4.68
CA LYS A 266 -8.79 11.23 -4.30
C LYS A 266 -9.11 10.50 -3.00
N ILE A 267 -9.60 11.21 -1.97
CA ILE A 267 -10.05 10.60 -0.71
C ILE A 267 -11.18 9.60 -0.95
N GLY A 268 -12.15 9.95 -1.79
CA GLY A 268 -13.25 9.06 -2.18
C GLY A 268 -12.78 7.78 -2.88
N LEU A 269 -11.81 7.90 -3.79
CA LEU A 269 -11.21 6.78 -4.52
C LEU A 269 -10.37 5.89 -3.58
N ILE A 270 -9.58 6.47 -2.68
CA ILE A 270 -8.82 5.74 -1.64
C ILE A 270 -9.78 4.95 -0.74
N LYS A 271 -10.83 5.59 -0.23
CA LYS A 271 -11.87 4.89 0.56
C LYS A 271 -12.53 3.76 -0.24
N LYS A 272 -12.71 3.95 -1.56
CA LYS A 272 -13.30 2.94 -2.44
C LYS A 272 -12.39 1.72 -2.63
N PHE A 273 -11.11 1.93 -2.93
CA PHE A 273 -10.21 0.88 -3.42
C PHE A 273 -9.18 0.37 -2.41
N GLU A 274 -8.91 1.11 -1.33
CA GLU A 274 -8.10 0.60 -0.23
C GLU A 274 -8.95 -0.07 0.86
N ILE A 275 -10.21 0.35 1.02
CA ILE A 275 -11.07 -0.02 2.15
C ILE A 275 -12.31 -0.79 1.69
N ALA A 276 -13.21 -0.19 0.90
CA ALA A 276 -14.48 -0.84 0.55
C ALA A 276 -14.26 -2.08 -0.33
N PHE A 277 -13.41 -1.94 -1.35
CA PHE A 277 -12.97 -3.01 -2.24
C PHE A 277 -11.44 -3.03 -2.21
N PRO A 278 -10.79 -3.67 -1.21
CA PRO A 278 -9.34 -3.57 -0.99
C PRO A 278 -8.55 -4.29 -2.09
N ILE A 279 -8.47 -3.69 -3.28
CA ILE A 279 -7.74 -4.21 -4.45
C ILE A 279 -6.24 -3.94 -4.36
N GLY A 280 -5.86 -2.87 -3.65
CA GLY A 280 -4.51 -2.37 -3.54
C GLY A 280 -4.46 -1.04 -2.82
N ASN A 281 -3.28 -0.42 -2.77
CA ASN A 281 -3.05 0.87 -2.15
C ASN A 281 -2.68 1.92 -3.20
N ALA A 282 -3.00 3.18 -2.92
CA ALA A 282 -2.57 4.30 -3.74
C ALA A 282 -1.04 4.46 -3.62
N LEU A 283 -0.33 4.19 -4.72
CA LEU A 283 1.12 4.26 -4.79
C LEU A 283 1.60 5.65 -5.22
N TYR A 284 0.79 6.34 -6.03
CA TYR A 284 1.11 7.67 -6.53
C TYR A 284 -0.16 8.48 -6.73
N GLU A 285 -0.09 9.76 -6.38
CA GLU A 285 -1.11 10.74 -6.65
C GLU A 285 -0.49 12.08 -7.05
N ASP A 286 -1.13 12.75 -8.01
CA ASP A 286 -0.83 14.14 -8.33
C ASP A 286 -2.14 14.90 -8.60
N ILE A 287 -2.03 16.12 -9.11
CA ILE A 287 -3.22 16.92 -9.47
C ILE A 287 -4.04 16.28 -10.59
N ASN A 288 -3.48 15.34 -11.36
CA ASN A 288 -4.06 14.79 -12.58
C ASN A 288 -4.52 13.34 -12.44
N GLY A 289 -4.25 12.67 -11.34
CA GLY A 289 -4.68 11.29 -11.18
C GLY A 289 -4.13 10.62 -9.95
N ILE A 290 -4.54 9.37 -9.80
CA ILE A 290 -4.15 8.48 -8.72
C ILE A 290 -3.95 7.07 -9.29
N TYR A 291 -2.94 6.37 -8.79
CA TYR A 291 -2.55 5.04 -9.27
C TYR A 291 -2.49 4.07 -8.10
N PHE A 292 -3.22 2.96 -8.25
CA PHE A 292 -3.29 1.91 -7.25
C PHE A 292 -2.44 0.71 -7.66
N SER A 293 -1.83 0.04 -6.68
CA SER A 293 -1.43 -1.36 -6.88
C SER A 293 -2.66 -2.19 -7.25
N PHE A 294 -2.46 -3.20 -8.08
CA PHE A 294 -3.56 -4.01 -8.60
C PHE A 294 -3.16 -5.49 -8.71
N PRO A 295 -4.10 -6.43 -8.49
CA PRO A 295 -3.82 -7.85 -8.57
C PRO A 295 -3.20 -8.26 -9.92
N GLY A 296 -2.15 -9.09 -9.88
CA GLY A 296 -1.48 -9.63 -11.06
C GLY A 296 -2.24 -10.73 -11.80
N LEU A 297 -3.55 -10.53 -12.02
CA LEU A 297 -4.42 -11.47 -12.70
C LEU A 297 -4.03 -11.62 -14.17
N GLU A 298 -4.36 -12.78 -14.74
CA GLU A 298 -4.36 -12.99 -16.19
C GLU A 298 -5.27 -11.98 -16.89
N LEU A 299 -4.85 -11.55 -18.09
CA LEU A 299 -5.40 -10.36 -18.74
C LEU A 299 -6.93 -10.33 -18.86
N PRO A 300 -7.63 -11.41 -19.29
CA PRO A 300 -9.10 -11.37 -19.40
C PRO A 300 -9.80 -11.05 -18.08
N LYS A 301 -9.28 -11.59 -16.97
CA LYS A 301 -9.85 -11.39 -15.63
C LYS A 301 -9.43 -10.05 -15.04
N ALA A 302 -8.17 -9.64 -15.25
CA ALA A 302 -7.68 -8.33 -14.86
C ALA A 302 -8.50 -7.21 -15.51
N LYS A 303 -8.76 -7.34 -16.81
CA LYS A 303 -9.55 -6.40 -17.60
C LYS A 303 -10.97 -6.26 -17.06
N LYS A 304 -11.66 -7.38 -16.84
CA LYS A 304 -13.00 -7.40 -16.24
C LYS A 304 -13.04 -6.71 -14.86
N LEU A 305 -12.09 -7.00 -13.98
CA LEU A 305 -12.00 -6.34 -12.68
C LEU A 305 -11.72 -4.84 -12.82
N ALA A 306 -10.83 -4.44 -13.74
CA ALA A 306 -10.52 -3.04 -13.99
C ALA A 306 -11.72 -2.26 -14.57
N GLU A 307 -12.55 -2.88 -15.42
CA GLU A 307 -13.81 -2.30 -15.90
C GLU A 307 -14.77 -2.03 -14.72
N GLN A 308 -14.93 -2.99 -13.81
CA GLN A 308 -15.74 -2.80 -12.59
C GLN A 308 -15.19 -1.67 -11.72
N CYS A 309 -13.86 -1.61 -11.55
CA CYS A 309 -13.21 -0.52 -10.80
C CYS A 309 -13.44 0.83 -11.48
N ALA A 310 -13.25 0.93 -12.79
CA ALA A 310 -13.47 2.14 -13.56
C ALA A 310 -14.91 2.65 -13.44
N GLN A 311 -15.91 1.76 -13.49
CA GLN A 311 -17.30 2.13 -13.25
C GLN A 311 -17.53 2.71 -11.85
N LYS A 312 -16.94 2.11 -10.80
CA LYS A 312 -17.05 2.65 -9.43
C LYS A 312 -16.32 3.98 -9.28
N ALA A 313 -15.15 4.13 -9.90
CA ALA A 313 -14.37 5.36 -9.88
C ALA A 313 -15.09 6.50 -10.61
N LEU A 314 -15.71 6.21 -11.76
CA LEU A 314 -16.46 7.18 -12.55
C LEU A 314 -17.58 7.82 -11.73
N LYS A 315 -18.35 7.00 -10.98
CA LYS A 315 -19.40 7.50 -10.08
C LYS A 315 -18.85 8.47 -9.04
N VAL A 316 -17.75 8.12 -8.37
CA VAL A 316 -17.11 8.99 -7.37
C VAL A 316 -16.68 10.32 -7.99
N ILE A 317 -16.07 10.29 -9.18
CA ILE A 317 -15.57 11.49 -9.86
C ILE A 317 -16.72 12.40 -10.27
N TYR A 318 -17.76 11.85 -10.89
CA TYR A 318 -18.91 12.61 -11.37
C TYR A 318 -19.74 13.21 -10.24
N GLU A 319 -19.98 12.45 -9.17
CA GLU A 319 -20.69 12.95 -7.98
C GLU A 319 -19.96 14.10 -7.28
N LYS A 320 -18.62 14.14 -7.31
CA LYS A 320 -17.82 15.16 -6.60
C LYS A 320 -17.46 16.36 -7.47
N SER A 321 -17.46 16.20 -8.79
CA SER A 321 -17.09 17.26 -9.74
C SER A 321 -18.28 17.83 -10.50
N ASP A 322 -19.51 17.45 -10.15
CA ASP A 322 -20.71 17.81 -10.89
C ASP A 322 -20.60 17.53 -12.40
N ASN A 323 -20.00 16.39 -12.74
CA ASN A 323 -19.72 15.95 -14.11
C ASN A 323 -18.77 16.88 -14.92
N GLU A 324 -18.05 17.79 -14.28
CA GLU A 324 -17.12 18.70 -14.99
C GLU A 324 -15.79 18.03 -15.37
N LEU A 325 -15.38 17.00 -14.63
CA LEU A 325 -14.15 16.24 -14.88
C LEU A 325 -14.41 15.06 -15.80
N TRP A 326 -13.49 14.88 -16.77
CA TRP A 326 -13.55 13.82 -17.78
C TRP A 326 -12.40 12.85 -17.53
N PRO A 327 -12.64 11.75 -16.80
CA PRO A 327 -11.58 10.81 -16.50
C PRO A 327 -11.37 9.78 -17.62
N PHE A 328 -10.19 9.20 -17.65
CA PHE A 328 -9.91 7.92 -18.30
C PHE A 328 -9.11 7.04 -17.35
N PHE A 329 -9.03 5.76 -17.67
CA PHE A 329 -8.46 4.75 -16.78
C PHE A 329 -7.37 3.98 -17.51
N THR A 330 -6.37 3.50 -16.78
CA THR A 330 -5.36 2.60 -17.33
C THR A 330 -5.26 1.33 -16.50
N LEU A 331 -5.03 0.22 -17.18
CA LEU A 331 -4.58 -1.04 -16.60
C LEU A 331 -3.24 -1.38 -17.23
N SER A 332 -2.17 -1.34 -16.43
CA SER A 332 -0.84 -1.65 -16.92
C SER A 332 -0.71 -3.12 -17.32
N LYS A 333 0.36 -3.43 -18.06
CA LYS A 333 0.82 -4.81 -18.18
C LYS A 333 1.20 -5.39 -16.81
N ALA A 334 1.07 -6.71 -16.66
CA ALA A 334 1.56 -7.38 -15.46
C ALA A 334 3.08 -7.27 -15.37
N SER A 335 3.60 -6.89 -14.22
CA SER A 335 5.03 -6.64 -13.98
C SER A 335 5.44 -7.14 -12.62
N SER A 336 6.67 -7.64 -12.50
CA SER A 336 7.25 -7.99 -11.19
C SER A 336 7.86 -6.80 -10.46
N SER A 337 7.87 -5.62 -11.08
CA SER A 337 8.40 -4.37 -10.52
C SER A 337 7.39 -3.25 -10.70
N LEU A 338 7.27 -2.37 -9.68
CA LEU A 338 6.38 -1.20 -9.71
C LEU A 338 6.97 -0.02 -10.49
N THR A 339 8.24 -0.09 -10.89
CA THR A 339 8.93 0.92 -11.72
C THR A 339 8.25 1.16 -13.08
N ILE A 340 7.37 0.25 -13.51
CA ILE A 340 6.51 0.42 -14.69
C ILE A 340 5.62 1.66 -14.60
N ILE A 341 5.40 2.22 -13.40
CA ILE A 341 4.63 3.45 -13.19
C ILE A 341 5.18 4.62 -14.01
N ALA A 342 6.49 4.70 -14.23
CA ALA A 342 7.08 5.76 -15.06
C ALA A 342 6.55 5.71 -16.51
N GLY A 343 6.37 4.50 -17.04
CA GLY A 343 5.76 4.28 -18.36
C GLY A 343 4.28 4.69 -18.38
N GLU A 344 3.53 4.29 -17.35
CA GLU A 344 2.11 4.63 -17.21
C GLU A 344 1.89 6.15 -17.09
N LEU A 345 2.74 6.85 -16.32
CA LEU A 345 2.71 8.32 -16.19
C LEU A 345 3.00 9.01 -17.52
N LYS A 346 3.97 8.52 -18.28
CA LYS A 346 4.30 9.04 -19.62
C LYS A 346 3.14 8.84 -20.59
N PHE A 347 2.52 7.67 -20.59
CA PHE A 347 1.34 7.36 -21.41
C PHE A 347 0.16 8.28 -21.03
N ALA A 348 -0.16 8.38 -19.74
CA ALA A 348 -1.22 9.23 -19.24
C ALA A 348 -0.99 10.72 -19.60
N ALA A 349 0.25 11.21 -19.53
CA ALA A 349 0.59 12.56 -19.95
C ALA A 349 0.32 12.83 -21.44
N GLN A 350 0.51 11.83 -22.32
CA GLN A 350 0.18 11.94 -23.73
C GLN A 350 -1.33 11.99 -23.96
N LYS A 351 -2.08 11.07 -23.33
CA LYS A 351 -3.54 10.98 -23.49
C LYS A 351 -4.30 12.17 -22.91
N ARG A 352 -3.81 12.78 -21.81
CA ARG A 352 -4.37 14.02 -21.23
C ARG A 352 -4.34 15.25 -22.16
N LYS A 353 -3.59 15.21 -23.26
CA LYS A 353 -3.61 16.27 -24.27
C LYS A 353 -4.96 16.37 -24.99
N VAL A 354 -5.76 15.31 -24.97
CA VAL A 354 -7.14 15.30 -25.48
C VAL A 354 -8.03 16.04 -24.45
N PRO A 355 -8.63 17.20 -24.79
CA PRO A 355 -9.29 18.05 -23.80
C PRO A 355 -10.55 17.45 -23.15
N ARG A 356 -11.28 16.63 -23.93
CA ARG A 356 -12.47 15.90 -23.47
C ARG A 356 -12.40 14.52 -24.10
N MET A 357 -12.39 13.51 -23.24
CA MET A 357 -12.37 12.10 -23.63
C MET A 357 -13.61 11.47 -23.02
N THR A 358 -14.39 10.75 -23.83
CA THR A 358 -15.40 9.83 -23.28
C THR A 358 -14.67 8.86 -22.35
N PRO A 359 -15.16 8.61 -21.13
CA PRO A 359 -14.47 7.71 -20.21
C PRO A 359 -14.14 6.40 -20.90
N VAL A 360 -12.86 6.03 -20.83
CA VAL A 360 -12.29 4.88 -21.53
C VAL A 360 -11.28 4.18 -20.64
N LEU A 361 -11.22 2.86 -20.71
CA LEU A 361 -10.18 2.05 -20.09
C LEU A 361 -9.14 1.66 -21.14
N PHE A 362 -7.91 2.11 -20.94
CA PHE A 362 -6.76 1.66 -21.71
C PHE A 362 -6.14 0.44 -21.05
N VAL A 363 -5.91 -0.62 -21.80
CA VAL A 363 -5.34 -1.87 -21.30
C VAL A 363 -4.01 -2.11 -22.01
N GLU A 364 -2.93 -2.17 -21.24
CA GLU A 364 -1.56 -2.36 -21.75
C GLU A 364 -1.17 -1.37 -22.87
N GLY A 365 -1.73 -0.15 -22.83
CA GLY A 365 -1.51 0.92 -23.80
C GLY A 365 -2.47 0.95 -24.99
N SER A 366 -3.37 -0.03 -25.11
CA SER A 366 -4.39 -0.14 -26.17
C SER A 366 -5.75 0.40 -25.73
N GLU A 367 -6.50 1.03 -26.64
CA GLU A 367 -7.89 1.46 -26.41
C GLU A 367 -8.81 0.25 -26.54
N GLU A 368 -9.51 -0.13 -25.47
CA GLU A 368 -10.35 -1.32 -25.54
C GLU A 368 -11.80 -1.15 -25.07
N HIS A 369 -12.19 -0.10 -24.32
CA HIS A 369 -13.58 0.06 -23.86
C HIS A 369 -14.02 1.48 -23.53
N PHE A 370 -15.12 1.92 -24.15
CA PHE A 370 -15.84 3.14 -23.79
C PHE A 370 -16.96 2.83 -22.79
N PHE A 371 -17.04 3.60 -21.71
CA PHE A 371 -18.16 3.49 -20.78
C PHE A 371 -19.35 4.28 -21.36
N ASN A 372 -20.47 3.60 -21.61
CA ASN A 372 -21.69 4.26 -22.08
C ASN A 372 -22.29 5.14 -20.97
N ASN A 373 -22.61 6.40 -21.29
CA ASN A 373 -23.28 7.34 -20.38
C ASN A 373 -24.66 6.83 -19.88
N SER A 374 -25.26 5.83 -20.53
CA SER A 374 -26.55 5.24 -20.15
C SER A 374 -26.49 4.28 -18.94
N GLN A 375 -25.31 4.02 -18.36
CA GLN A 375 -25.18 3.22 -17.11
C GLN A 375 -25.10 4.10 -15.84
N LEU A 376 -25.36 5.40 -15.98
CA LEU A 376 -25.40 6.39 -14.91
C LEU A 376 -26.85 6.68 -14.45
N GLU A 377 -27.72 5.67 -14.42
CA GLU A 377 -29.00 5.86 -13.72
C GLU A 377 -28.74 5.98 -12.20
N PRO A 378 -29.30 7.00 -11.54
CA PRO A 378 -29.21 7.15 -10.10
C PRO A 378 -30.15 6.13 -9.45
N SER A 379 -29.69 4.89 -9.29
CA SER A 379 -30.44 3.90 -8.53
C SER A 379 -30.08 4.00 -7.04
N GLU A 380 -31.07 4.46 -6.27
CA GLU A 380 -31.26 4.31 -4.83
C GLU A 380 -30.48 5.28 -3.92
N ALA A 381 -31.09 6.47 -3.77
CA ALA A 381 -31.11 7.14 -2.48
C ALA A 381 -31.71 6.16 -1.44
N VAL A 382 -30.85 5.47 -0.69
CA VAL A 382 -31.27 4.80 0.54
C VAL A 382 -31.44 5.87 1.60
N SER A 383 -32.70 6.16 1.92
CA SER A 383 -33.06 6.94 3.09
C SER A 383 -32.56 6.22 4.35
N TYR A 384 -31.63 6.84 5.07
CA TYR A 384 -31.48 6.55 6.50
C TYR A 384 -32.30 7.59 7.26
N THR A 385 -33.61 7.36 7.29
CA THR A 385 -34.52 7.91 8.30
C THR A 385 -34.68 6.87 9.40
N HIS A 386 -34.32 7.25 10.63
CA HIS A 386 -34.76 6.71 11.92
C HIS A 386 -34.61 5.21 12.19
N LEU A 387 -33.58 4.84 12.97
CA LEU A 387 -33.68 4.40 14.39
C LEU A 387 -32.30 3.99 14.92
#